data_AF-A0A246GK45-F1
#
_entry.id   AF-A0A246GK45-F1
#
_cell.length_a   1.000
_cell.length_b   1.000
_cell.length_c   1.000
_cell.angle_alpha   90.00
_cell.angle_beta   90.00
_cell.angle_gamma   90.00
#
_symmetry.space_group_name_H-M   'P 1'
#
loop_
_entity.id
_entity.type
_entity.pdbx_description
1 polymer ?
#
loop_
_entity_poly.entity_id
_entity_poly.type
_entity_poly.pdbx_seq_one_letter_code
_entity_poly.pdbx_strand_id
1 'polypeptide(L)'
;MGIDNNAKENAMELAKMGYITFVADIYGVDKRPQNTKEAGQQAGYYKNNYQDYHKRIQLALDQLIQAGANPDKIAIIGYCFGGTGAIEAARTNLKVKGVVSFHGGLGRNPDRYIEPIVPKVLVLHGADDFFVPEAEIKAFHDEMNKAKADWQMIYYAGRFISKLILMKNKKKSNFVIFQNWIFLLLAVFLNEY
;
A
#
# COMPACT_ATOMS: atom_id res chain seq x y z
N MET A 1 3.24 -13.19 -7.41
CA MET A 1 2.91 -11.86 -7.96
C MET A 1 1.41 -11.66 -7.90
N GLY A 2 0.94 -10.51 -7.40
CA GLY A 2 -0.49 -10.28 -7.18
C GLY A 2 -0.99 -11.00 -5.93
N ILE A 3 -2.10 -11.74 -6.04
CA ILE A 3 -2.66 -12.53 -4.91
C ILE A 3 -1.86 -13.83 -4.73
N ASP A 4 -0.61 -13.70 -4.30
CA ASP A 4 0.25 -14.84 -3.97
C ASP A 4 0.14 -15.25 -2.48
N ASN A 5 0.88 -16.29 -2.10
CA ASN A 5 0.81 -16.86 -0.75
C ASN A 5 1.13 -15.85 0.33
N ASN A 6 2.09 -14.95 0.10
CA ASN A 6 2.46 -13.92 1.07
C ASN A 6 1.32 -12.90 1.28
N ALA A 7 0.65 -12.48 0.20
CA ALA A 7 -0.52 -11.62 0.30
C ALA A 7 -1.65 -12.28 1.12
N LYS A 8 -1.86 -13.59 0.91
CA LYS A 8 -2.83 -14.39 1.69
C LYS A 8 -2.40 -14.55 3.15
N GLU A 9 -1.12 -14.81 3.42
CA GLU A 9 -0.57 -14.94 4.78
C GLU A 9 -0.75 -13.66 5.58
N ASN A 10 -0.37 -12.51 5.02
CA ASN A 10 -0.58 -11.20 5.65
C ASN A 10 -2.07 -10.92 5.92
N ALA A 11 -2.94 -11.24 4.95
CA ALA A 11 -4.39 -11.14 5.15
C ALA A 11 -4.88 -12.05 6.29
N MET A 12 -4.41 -13.29 6.36
CA MET A 12 -4.76 -14.22 7.43
C MET A 12 -4.24 -13.77 8.81
N GLU A 13 -3.04 -13.19 8.89
CA GLU A 13 -2.50 -12.67 10.16
C GLU A 13 -3.34 -11.50 10.68
N LEU A 14 -3.70 -10.57 9.81
CA LEU A 14 -4.62 -9.49 10.14
C LEU A 14 -6.01 -10.04 10.51
N ALA A 15 -6.54 -11.01 9.77
CA ALA A 15 -7.82 -11.65 10.12
C ALA A 15 -7.78 -12.28 11.52
N LYS A 16 -6.68 -12.96 11.90
CA LYS A 16 -6.46 -13.51 13.25
C LYS A 16 -6.39 -12.43 14.34
N MET A 17 -6.09 -11.19 13.97
CA MET A 17 -6.10 -10.04 14.88
C MET A 17 -7.48 -9.38 14.98
N GLY A 18 -8.49 -9.91 14.29
CA GLY A 18 -9.84 -9.35 14.26
C GLY A 18 -10.01 -8.26 13.21
N TYR A 19 -9.49 -8.47 12.00
CA TYR A 19 -9.69 -7.54 10.88
C TYR A 19 -10.48 -8.24 9.76
N ILE A 20 -11.34 -7.51 9.05
CA ILE A 20 -11.82 -7.97 7.73
C ILE A 20 -10.74 -7.57 6.72
N THR A 21 -10.21 -8.54 5.99
CA THR A 21 -9.13 -8.32 5.03
C THR A 21 -9.58 -8.67 3.63
N PHE A 22 -9.17 -7.84 2.67
CA PHE A 22 -9.42 -8.06 1.26
C PHE A 22 -8.12 -7.85 0.48
N VAL A 23 -7.66 -8.91 -0.21
CA VAL A 23 -6.50 -8.81 -1.10
C VAL A 23 -7.00 -8.42 -2.49
N ALA A 24 -6.64 -7.22 -2.94
CA ALA A 24 -7.11 -6.71 -4.23
C ALA A 24 -6.36 -7.36 -5.40
N ASP A 25 -7.10 -7.92 -6.36
CA ASP A 25 -6.54 -8.29 -7.67
C ASP A 25 -6.41 -7.05 -8.56
N ILE A 26 -5.38 -6.24 -8.30
CA ILE A 26 -5.13 -5.03 -9.08
C ILE A 26 -4.82 -5.33 -10.56
N TYR A 27 -4.30 -6.52 -10.88
CA TYR A 27 -4.05 -6.87 -12.26
C TYR A 27 -5.32 -7.30 -12.99
N GLY A 28 -6.26 -7.91 -12.27
CA GLY A 28 -7.53 -8.41 -12.80
C GLY A 28 -7.39 -9.80 -13.41
N VAL A 29 -8.55 -10.44 -13.59
CA VAL A 29 -8.67 -11.85 -13.99
C VAL A 29 -7.95 -12.14 -15.30
N ASP A 30 -7.99 -11.22 -16.27
CA ASP A 30 -7.44 -11.44 -17.62
C ASP A 30 -5.93 -11.19 -17.74
N LYS A 31 -5.28 -10.62 -16.72
CA LYS A 31 -3.89 -10.12 -16.83
C LYS A 31 -3.03 -10.45 -15.62
N ARG A 32 -3.10 -11.69 -15.13
CA ARG A 32 -2.26 -12.14 -13.99
C ARG A 32 -0.81 -12.37 -14.44
N PRO A 33 0.15 -11.54 -14.01
CA PRO A 33 1.53 -11.67 -14.42
C PRO A 33 2.14 -12.98 -13.88
N GLN A 34 2.77 -13.75 -14.77
CA GLN A 34 3.40 -15.03 -14.42
C GLN A 34 4.83 -14.86 -13.92
N ASN A 35 5.45 -13.71 -14.17
CA ASN A 35 6.83 -13.40 -13.81
C ASN A 35 7.02 -11.93 -13.44
N THR A 36 8.23 -11.60 -12.97
CA THR A 36 8.63 -10.24 -12.55
C THR A 36 8.55 -9.22 -13.68
N LYS A 37 8.88 -9.62 -14.91
CA LYS A 37 8.87 -8.75 -16.09
C LYS A 37 7.44 -8.31 -16.43
N GLU A 38 6.52 -9.25 -16.52
CA GLU A 38 5.10 -8.97 -16.76
C GLU A 38 4.49 -8.13 -15.64
N ALA A 39 4.83 -8.43 -14.38
CA ALA A 39 4.39 -7.64 -13.23
C ALA A 39 4.90 -6.20 -13.31
N GLY A 40 6.17 -6.02 -13.69
CA GLY A 40 6.77 -4.70 -13.92
C GLY A 40 6.10 -3.93 -15.06
N GLN A 41 5.73 -4.60 -16.15
CA GLN A 41 5.00 -3.98 -17.27
C GLN A 41 3.61 -3.51 -16.84
N GLN A 42 2.85 -4.35 -16.12
CA GLN A 42 1.52 -3.96 -15.64
C GLN A 42 1.61 -2.85 -14.57
N ALA A 43 2.57 -2.94 -13.64
CA ALA A 43 2.81 -1.87 -12.67
C ALA A 43 3.18 -0.55 -13.38
N GLY A 44 4.03 -0.60 -14.41
CA GLY A 44 4.38 0.54 -15.24
C GLY A 44 3.18 1.16 -15.96
N TYR A 45 2.28 0.33 -16.49
CA TYR A 45 1.02 0.80 -17.08
C TYR A 45 0.21 1.63 -16.08
N TYR A 46 -0.06 1.11 -14.88
CA TYR A 46 -0.88 1.80 -13.89
C TYR A 46 -0.19 3.03 -13.28
N LYS A 47 1.14 3.03 -13.18
CA LYS A 47 1.90 4.23 -12.79
C LYS A 47 1.70 5.37 -13.79
N ASN A 48 1.66 5.05 -15.08
CA ASN A 48 1.44 6.04 -16.15
C ASN A 48 -0.05 6.36 -16.38
N ASN A 49 -0.94 5.44 -16.03
CA ASN A 49 -2.39 5.56 -16.17
C ASN A 49 -3.06 5.54 -14.78
N TYR A 50 -2.73 6.55 -13.97
CA TYR A 50 -3.13 6.59 -12.55
C TYR A 50 -4.65 6.56 -12.34
N GLN A 51 -5.44 7.09 -13.30
CA GLN A 51 -6.91 7.07 -13.22
C GLN A 51 -7.46 5.64 -13.28
N ASP A 52 -6.90 4.79 -14.14
CA ASP A 52 -7.24 3.37 -14.18
C ASP A 52 -6.87 2.68 -12.87
N TYR A 53 -5.75 3.09 -12.28
CA TYR A 53 -5.33 2.54 -11.01
C TYR A 53 -6.29 2.93 -9.88
N HIS A 54 -6.69 4.20 -9.81
CA HIS A 54 -7.70 4.70 -8.86
C HIS A 54 -8.99 3.91 -8.95
N LYS A 55 -9.49 3.68 -10.18
CA LYS A 55 -10.71 2.92 -10.40
C LYS A 55 -10.60 1.51 -9.82
N ARG A 56 -9.45 0.84 -9.96
CA ARG A 56 -9.25 -0.50 -9.40
C ARG A 56 -9.17 -0.52 -7.88
N ILE A 57 -8.52 0.48 -7.28
CA ILE A 57 -8.45 0.60 -5.82
C ILE A 57 -9.85 0.87 -5.26
N GLN A 58 -10.62 1.75 -5.89
CA GLN A 58 -12.02 2.02 -5.51
C GLN A 58 -12.87 0.75 -5.59
N LEU A 59 -12.79 0.00 -6.68
CA LEU A 59 -13.53 -1.26 -6.81
C LEU A 59 -13.17 -2.26 -5.70
N ALA A 60 -11.89 -2.37 -5.34
CA ALA A 60 -11.47 -3.22 -4.24
C ALA A 60 -12.02 -2.76 -2.88
N LEU A 61 -12.07 -1.45 -2.65
CA LEU A 61 -12.70 -0.85 -1.47
C LEU A 61 -14.20 -1.13 -1.42
N ASP A 62 -14.90 -1.01 -2.55
CA ASP A 62 -16.34 -1.28 -2.64
C ASP A 62 -16.65 -2.75 -2.35
N GLN A 63 -15.84 -3.68 -2.88
CA GLN A 63 -15.99 -5.11 -2.59
C GLN A 63 -15.76 -5.44 -1.11
N LEU A 64 -14.79 -4.79 -0.48
CA LEU A 64 -14.53 -4.94 0.94
C LEU A 64 -15.73 -4.47 1.78
N ILE A 65 -16.33 -3.32 1.42
CA ILE A 65 -17.55 -2.81 2.07
C ILE A 65 -18.73 -3.78 1.87
N GLN A 66 -18.92 -4.29 0.65
CA GLN A 66 -19.96 -5.28 0.35
C GLN A 66 -19.77 -6.59 1.13
N ALA A 67 -18.53 -6.97 1.44
CA ALA A 67 -18.20 -8.11 2.29
C ALA A 67 -18.47 -7.88 3.80
N GLY A 68 -19.01 -6.72 4.18
CA GLY A 68 -19.41 -6.40 5.55
C GLY A 68 -18.42 -5.53 6.33
N ALA A 69 -17.41 -4.95 5.67
CA ALA A 69 -16.53 -3.99 6.32
C ALA A 69 -17.27 -2.69 6.67
N ASN A 70 -17.00 -2.15 7.86
CA ASN A 70 -17.49 -0.83 8.25
C ASN A 70 -16.77 0.26 7.43
N PRO A 71 -17.49 1.05 6.59
CA PRO A 71 -16.90 2.10 5.75
C PRO A 71 -16.15 3.20 6.52
N ASP A 72 -16.41 3.38 7.81
CA ASP A 72 -15.79 4.42 8.62
C ASP A 72 -14.54 3.93 9.37
N LYS A 73 -14.16 2.64 9.23
CA LYS A 73 -13.05 1.99 9.95
C LYS A 73 -12.05 1.28 9.00
N ILE A 74 -11.91 1.76 7.77
CA ILE A 74 -11.06 1.13 6.74
C ILE A 74 -9.64 1.71 6.75
N ALA A 75 -8.64 0.85 6.58
CA ALA A 75 -7.27 1.24 6.23
C ALA A 75 -6.79 0.48 4.98
N ILE A 76 -5.79 1.03 4.29
CA ILE A 76 -5.17 0.38 3.12
C ILE A 76 -3.70 0.15 3.41
N ILE A 77 -3.23 -1.07 3.20
CA ILE A 77 -1.82 -1.45 3.36
C ILE A 77 -1.29 -1.93 2.02
N GLY A 78 -0.14 -1.43 1.59
CA GLY A 78 0.40 -1.75 0.28
C GLY A 78 1.88 -2.09 0.33
N TYR A 79 2.31 -3.07 -0.48
CA TYR A 79 3.71 -3.45 -0.64
C TYR A 79 4.18 -3.25 -2.08
N CYS A 80 5.33 -2.61 -2.26
CA CYS A 80 5.90 -2.28 -3.57
C CYS A 80 4.89 -1.49 -4.42
N PHE A 81 4.47 -2.00 -5.57
CA PHE A 81 3.45 -1.34 -6.39
C PHE A 81 2.11 -1.19 -5.65
N GLY A 82 1.74 -2.11 -4.75
CA GLY A 82 0.61 -1.86 -3.86
C GLY A 82 0.85 -0.73 -2.86
N GLY A 83 2.10 -0.49 -2.43
CA GLY A 83 2.45 0.67 -1.61
C GLY A 83 2.19 1.99 -2.34
N THR A 84 2.49 2.02 -3.65
CA THR A 84 2.06 3.12 -4.53
C THR A 84 0.54 3.24 -4.57
N GLY A 85 -0.20 2.13 -4.65
CA GLY A 85 -1.67 2.15 -4.56
C GLY A 85 -2.21 2.69 -3.24
N ALA A 86 -1.57 2.38 -2.12
CA ALA A 86 -1.93 2.93 -0.82
C ALA A 86 -1.77 4.45 -0.80
N ILE A 87 -0.68 4.99 -1.37
CA ILE A 87 -0.46 6.43 -1.51
C ILE A 87 -1.48 7.06 -2.47
N GLU A 88 -1.76 6.41 -3.60
CA GLU A 88 -2.76 6.90 -4.55
C GLU A 88 -4.17 6.93 -3.94
N ALA A 89 -4.51 5.99 -3.06
CA ALA A 89 -5.77 6.02 -2.32
C ALA A 89 -5.89 7.24 -1.40
N ALA A 90 -4.78 7.66 -0.79
CA ALA A 90 -4.75 8.88 0.01
C ALA A 90 -4.87 10.14 -0.88
N ARG A 91 -4.17 10.17 -2.02
CA ARG A 91 -4.22 11.28 -3.00
C ARG A 91 -5.61 11.52 -3.57
N THR A 92 -6.46 10.49 -3.63
CA THR A 92 -7.85 10.60 -4.09
C THR A 92 -8.85 10.75 -2.95
N ASN A 93 -8.40 10.88 -1.70
CA ASN A 93 -9.25 10.93 -0.51
C ASN A 93 -10.30 9.81 -0.50
N LEU A 94 -9.90 8.58 -0.82
CA LEU A 94 -10.78 7.43 -0.62
C LEU A 94 -11.26 7.40 0.83
N LYS A 95 -12.47 6.89 1.05
CA LYS A 95 -13.10 6.83 2.38
C LYS A 95 -12.40 5.81 3.28
N VAL A 96 -11.21 6.17 3.76
CA VAL A 96 -10.33 5.39 4.61
C VAL A 96 -9.77 6.29 5.72
N LYS A 97 -9.43 5.70 6.87
CA LYS A 97 -8.86 6.41 8.01
C LYS A 97 -7.36 6.66 7.85
N GLY A 98 -6.68 5.77 7.14
CA GLY A 98 -5.28 5.91 6.84
C GLY A 98 -4.76 4.87 5.87
N VAL A 99 -3.56 5.11 5.39
CA VAL A 99 -2.85 4.26 4.43
C VAL A 99 -1.44 3.98 4.94
N VAL A 100 -0.95 2.77 4.66
CA VAL A 100 0.41 2.35 4.97
C VAL A 100 1.09 1.85 3.70
N SER A 101 2.18 2.50 3.31
CA SER A 101 2.99 2.13 2.16
C SER A 101 4.29 1.49 2.62
N PHE A 102 4.52 0.24 2.24
CA PHE A 102 5.79 -0.46 2.39
C PHE A 102 6.54 -0.38 1.07
N HIS A 103 7.66 0.35 1.07
CA HIS A 103 8.58 0.51 -0.06
C HIS A 103 7.85 0.75 -1.40
N GLY A 104 6.80 1.57 -1.36
CA GLY A 104 6.06 1.97 -2.55
C GLY A 104 6.79 3.06 -3.31
N GLY A 105 6.61 3.09 -4.63
CA GLY A 105 6.96 4.25 -5.43
C GLY A 105 6.17 5.48 -4.96
N LEU A 106 6.83 6.63 -4.89
CA LEU A 106 6.32 7.87 -4.31
C LEU A 106 5.92 8.89 -5.38
N GLY A 107 6.30 8.64 -6.63
CA GLY A 107 6.07 9.54 -7.75
C GLY A 107 4.60 9.89 -7.95
N ARG A 108 4.38 11.11 -8.43
CA ARG A 108 3.09 11.66 -8.83
C ARG A 108 3.27 12.34 -10.18
N ASN A 109 2.29 12.25 -11.07
CA ASN A 109 2.29 13.08 -12.27
C ASN A 109 2.31 14.56 -11.84
N PRO A 110 3.32 15.36 -12.23
CA PRO A 110 3.51 16.73 -11.76
C PRO A 110 2.35 17.66 -12.13
N ASP A 111 1.66 17.38 -13.24
CA ASP A 111 0.55 18.18 -13.77
C ASP A 111 -0.74 18.00 -12.97
N ARG A 112 -0.82 16.98 -12.09
CA ARG A 112 -1.97 16.82 -11.21
C ARG A 112 -2.03 17.99 -10.23
N TYR A 113 -3.24 18.46 -9.94
CA TYR A 113 -3.41 19.39 -8.83
C TYR A 113 -3.17 18.67 -7.49
N ILE A 114 -2.69 19.40 -6.49
CA ILE A 114 -2.46 18.87 -5.13
C ILE A 114 -3.63 19.35 -4.27
N GLU A 115 -4.53 18.42 -3.98
CA GLU A 115 -5.66 18.62 -3.07
C GLU A 115 -5.25 18.36 -1.62
N PRO A 116 -5.98 18.92 -0.63
CA PRO A 116 -5.81 18.51 0.75
C PRO A 116 -6.02 17.01 0.94
N ILE A 117 -5.12 16.34 1.65
CA ILE A 117 -5.22 14.90 1.96
C ILE A 117 -5.77 14.73 3.38
N VAL A 118 -6.91 14.04 3.49
CA VAL A 118 -7.63 13.76 4.74
C VAL A 118 -7.15 12.48 5.45
N PRO A 119 -6.92 11.33 4.78
CA PRO A 119 -6.48 10.13 5.46
C PRO A 119 -5.03 10.27 5.98
N LYS A 120 -4.74 9.62 7.11
CA LYS A 120 -3.37 9.57 7.64
C LYS A 120 -2.46 8.75 6.71
N VAL A 121 -1.23 9.19 6.52
CA VAL A 121 -0.28 8.54 5.60
C VAL A 121 0.95 8.05 6.36
N LEU A 122 1.21 6.76 6.36
CA LEU A 122 2.46 6.18 6.86
C LEU A 122 3.25 5.57 5.71
N VAL A 123 4.46 6.07 5.48
CA VAL A 123 5.40 5.53 4.51
C VAL A 123 6.54 4.86 5.25
N LEU A 124 6.79 3.60 4.95
CA LEU A 124 7.88 2.79 5.47
C LEU A 124 8.82 2.56 4.30
N HIS A 125 10.01 3.16 4.35
CA HIS A 125 10.94 3.23 3.23
C HIS A 125 12.30 2.63 3.60
N GLY A 126 12.97 1.98 2.63
CA GLY A 126 14.34 1.50 2.81
C GLY A 126 15.33 2.65 2.62
N ALA A 127 16.30 2.80 3.51
CA ALA A 127 17.31 3.86 3.42
C ALA A 127 18.21 3.72 2.17
N ASP A 128 18.39 2.49 1.68
CA ASP A 128 19.22 2.17 0.51
C ASP A 128 18.37 1.75 -0.71
N ASP A 129 17.11 2.19 -0.77
CA ASP A 129 16.20 1.87 -1.88
C ASP A 129 16.50 2.74 -3.12
N PHE A 130 17.26 2.19 -4.06
CA PHE A 130 17.61 2.86 -5.31
C PHE A 130 16.46 2.91 -6.34
N PHE A 131 15.31 2.25 -6.08
CA PHE A 131 14.16 2.31 -6.97
C PHE A 131 13.36 3.62 -6.83
N VAL A 132 13.59 4.37 -5.76
CA VAL A 132 13.00 5.69 -5.52
C VAL A 132 14.13 6.72 -5.41
N PRO A 133 14.35 7.57 -6.42
CA PRO A 133 15.40 8.58 -6.37
C PRO A 133 15.16 9.62 -5.26
N GLU A 134 16.24 10.21 -4.71
CA GLU A 134 16.15 11.25 -3.67
C GLU A 134 15.27 12.44 -4.09
N ALA A 135 15.30 12.81 -5.37
CA ALA A 135 14.44 13.86 -5.91
C ALA A 135 12.95 13.51 -5.81
N GLU A 136 12.59 12.24 -5.97
CA GLU A 136 11.21 11.74 -5.83
C GLU A 136 10.78 11.76 -4.35
N ILE A 137 11.67 11.36 -3.44
CA ILE A 137 11.45 11.47 -1.98
C ILE A 137 11.19 12.93 -1.59
N LYS A 138 12.03 13.85 -2.06
CA LYS A 138 11.86 15.28 -1.78
C LYS A 138 10.53 15.80 -2.34
N ALA A 139 10.21 15.46 -3.59
CA ALA A 139 8.96 15.88 -4.23
C ALA A 139 7.73 15.35 -3.46
N PHE A 140 7.81 14.13 -2.93
CA PHE A 140 6.78 13.56 -2.07
C PHE A 140 6.62 14.33 -0.76
N HIS A 141 7.70 14.68 -0.07
CA HIS A 141 7.63 15.53 1.13
C HIS A 141 6.97 16.88 0.84
N ASP A 142 7.39 17.54 -0.23
CA ASP A 142 6.84 18.83 -0.65
C ASP A 142 5.34 18.69 -0.98
N GLU A 143 4.94 17.61 -1.65
CA GLU A 143 3.54 17.29 -1.95
C GLU A 143 2.71 17.10 -0.67
N MET A 144 3.13 16.22 0.25
CA MET A 144 2.38 15.91 1.47
C MET A 144 2.21 17.15 2.35
N ASN A 145 3.25 17.98 2.44
CA ASN A 145 3.20 19.26 3.15
C ASN A 145 2.23 20.26 2.49
N LYS A 146 2.29 20.39 1.16
CA LYS A 146 1.36 21.25 0.40
C LYS A 146 -0.09 20.78 0.51
N ALA A 147 -0.30 19.47 0.53
CA ALA A 147 -1.58 18.82 0.77
C ALA A 147 -2.06 18.89 2.23
N LYS A 148 -1.26 19.45 3.15
CA LYS A 148 -1.57 19.51 4.59
C LYS A 148 -1.92 18.13 5.18
N ALA A 149 -1.30 17.07 4.66
CA ALA A 149 -1.55 15.70 5.10
C ALA A 149 -1.03 15.49 6.54
N ASP A 150 -1.68 14.62 7.30
CA ASP A 150 -1.09 14.00 8.50
C ASP A 150 -0.23 12.82 8.05
N TRP A 151 1.07 13.04 7.86
CA TRP A 151 1.97 12.05 7.26
C TRP A 151 3.22 11.79 8.10
N GLN A 152 3.70 10.55 8.01
CA GLN A 152 4.96 10.09 8.57
C GLN A 152 5.72 9.27 7.54
N MET A 153 7.04 9.46 7.47
CA MET A 153 7.93 8.61 6.70
C MET A 153 9.04 8.09 7.61
N ILE A 154 9.17 6.76 7.69
CA ILE A 154 10.16 6.08 8.52
C ILE A 154 11.14 5.36 7.60
N TYR A 155 12.43 5.62 7.82
CA TYR A 155 13.51 4.95 7.11
C TYR A 155 14.02 3.76 7.90
N TYR A 156 14.11 2.61 7.24
CA TYR A 156 14.73 1.40 7.76
C TYR A 156 16.08 1.19 7.08
N ALA A 157 17.09 0.82 7.85
CA ALA A 157 18.41 0.50 7.29
C ALA A 157 18.31 -0.63 6.25
N GLY A 158 19.12 -0.54 5.19
CA GLY A 158 19.09 -1.49 4.10
C GLY A 158 18.08 -1.14 3.00
N ARG A 159 18.13 -1.96 1.94
CA ARG A 159 17.33 -1.78 0.73
C ARG A 159 15.88 -2.27 0.86
N PHE A 160 15.69 -3.39 1.55
CA PHE A 160 14.40 -4.07 1.61
C PHE A 160 13.86 -4.03 3.03
N ILE A 161 12.59 -3.64 3.17
CA ILE A 161 11.86 -3.85 4.42
C ILE A 161 11.49 -5.32 4.46
N SER A 162 12.30 -6.10 5.16
CA SER A 162 12.17 -7.56 5.20
C SER A 162 11.09 -8.05 6.16
N LYS A 163 10.43 -7.17 6.92
CA LYS A 163 9.45 -7.57 7.94
C LYS A 163 8.47 -6.45 8.32
N LEU A 164 7.17 -6.76 8.24
CA LEU A 164 6.17 -6.10 9.08
C LEU A 164 6.38 -6.58 10.52
N ILE A 165 7.03 -5.78 11.37
CA ILE A 165 7.03 -6.06 12.81
C ILE A 165 5.70 -5.52 13.37
N LEU A 166 4.62 -6.30 13.25
CA LEU A 166 3.48 -6.12 14.15
C LEU A 166 3.95 -6.57 15.54
N MET A 167 4.34 -5.60 16.38
CA MET A 167 4.73 -5.89 17.76
C MET A 167 3.52 -6.41 18.54
N LYS A 168 3.28 -7.73 18.50
CA LYS A 168 2.59 -8.42 19.59
C LYS A 168 3.66 -8.83 20.60
N ASN A 169 3.63 -8.17 21.75
CA ASN A 169 4.50 -8.47 22.87
C ASN A 169 4.18 -9.89 23.39
N LYS A 170 5.06 -10.86 23.10
CA LYS A 170 5.65 -11.87 24.02
C LYS A 170 6.13 -13.10 23.25
N LYS A 171 7.46 -13.26 23.21
CA LYS A 171 8.20 -14.53 23.11
C LYS A 171 7.98 -15.37 21.83
N LYS A 172 8.75 -15.08 20.78
CA LYS A 172 9.73 -16.01 20.14
C LYS A 172 10.15 -15.49 18.76
N SER A 173 11.44 -15.39 18.59
CA SER A 173 12.17 -14.92 17.41
C SER A 173 12.58 -16.09 16.53
N ASN A 174 11.92 -16.24 15.38
CA ASN A 174 12.50 -16.89 14.21
C ASN A 174 12.52 -15.86 13.05
N PHE A 175 13.67 -15.73 12.42
CA PHE A 175 13.91 -14.85 11.28
C PHE A 175 13.56 -15.59 9.99
N VAL A 176 12.61 -15.05 9.24
CA VAL A 176 12.40 -15.42 7.83
C VAL A 176 12.57 -14.13 7.04
N ILE A 177 13.52 -14.15 6.10
CA ILE A 177 13.83 -13.03 5.21
C ILE A 177 12.86 -13.14 4.02
N PHE A 178 11.95 -12.18 3.85
CA PHE A 178 11.13 -12.10 2.64
C PHE A 178 11.66 -10.97 1.73
N GLN A 179 12.18 -11.37 0.56
CA GLN A 179 12.59 -10.48 -0.53
C GLN A 179 11.51 -10.44 -1.62
N ASN A 180 11.19 -9.24 -2.13
CA ASN A 180 10.61 -8.92 -3.45
C ASN A 180 9.14 -9.25 -3.79
N TRP A 181 8.10 -8.51 -3.38
CA TRP A 181 6.75 -8.79 -3.93
C TRP A 181 5.81 -7.58 -4.09
N ILE A 182 4.98 -7.65 -5.15
CA ILE A 182 4.01 -6.64 -5.60
C ILE A 182 2.59 -7.09 -5.24
N PHE A 183 1.96 -6.46 -4.24
CA PHE A 183 0.53 -6.64 -3.94
C PHE A 183 -0.05 -5.49 -3.10
N LEU A 184 -1.33 -5.22 -3.30
CA LEU A 184 -2.12 -4.28 -2.49
C LEU A 184 -3.04 -5.08 -1.55
N LEU A 185 -3.00 -4.76 -0.26
CA LEU A 185 -3.75 -5.43 0.79
C LEU A 185 -4.67 -4.43 1.51
N LEU A 186 -5.97 -4.50 1.30
CA LEU A 186 -6.91 -3.71 2.09
C LEU A 186 -7.22 -4.43 3.41
N ALA A 187 -7.21 -3.70 4.52
CA ALA A 187 -7.42 -4.26 5.86
C ALA A 187 -8.29 -3.33 6.72
N VAL A 188 -9.31 -3.88 7.37
CA VAL A 188 -10.32 -3.12 8.12
C VAL A 188 -10.32 -3.54 9.58
N PHE A 189 -10.23 -2.57 10.48
CA PHE A 189 -10.30 -2.79 11.92
C PHE A 189 -11.71 -3.23 12.32
N LEU A 190 -11.89 -4.35 13.01
CA LEU A 190 -13.22 -4.73 13.54
C LEU A 190 -13.51 -4.15 14.92
N ASN A 191 -12.52 -3.80 15.73
CA ASN A 191 -12.75 -3.41 17.13
C ASN A 191 -12.20 -2.04 17.50
N GLU A 192 -12.99 -1.35 18.34
CA GLU A 192 -12.64 -0.12 19.04
C GLU A 192 -11.57 -0.41 20.10
N TYR A 193 -10.56 0.45 20.15
CA TYR A 193 -9.91 0.80 21.40
C TYR A 193 -10.29 2.25 21.69
#